data_AF-O31910-F1
#
_entry.id   AF-O31910-F1
#
_cell.length_a   1.000
_cell.length_b   1.000
_cell.length_c   1.000
_cell.angle_alpha   90.00
_cell.angle_beta   90.00
_cell.angle_gamma   90.00
#
_symmetry.space_group_name_H-M   'P 1'
#
loop_
_entity.id
_entity.type
_entity.pdbx_description
1 polymer ?
#
loop_
_entity_poly.entity_id
_entity_poly.type
_entity_poly.pdbx_seq_one_letter_code
_entity_poly.pdbx_strand_id
1 'polypeptide(L)'
;MSNIISKEQDEAIKYFRNKLNLSDKDLYIPLINFELLRDKNEQYANILYELYKNDPYLFIRALKEGYVVNQPIAFDEAIVRFFNGEELAIVHKTTGRRYNVNVKMKQLPDGFSLQTMDMWLWSELV
;
A
#
# COMPACT_ATOMS: atom_id res chain seq x y z
N MET A 1 6.08 -3.20 -11.28
CA MET A 1 5.05 -2.82 -10.29
C MET A 1 5.75 -2.65 -8.97
N SER A 2 5.67 -1.48 -8.37
CA SER A 2 6.23 -1.23 -7.05
C SER A 2 5.45 -2.03 -6.01
N ASN A 3 6.13 -2.59 -5.00
CA ASN A 3 5.46 -3.28 -3.89
C ASN A 3 4.85 -2.22 -2.97
N ILE A 4 3.54 -2.01 -3.04
CA ILE A 4 2.87 -0.94 -2.29
C ILE A 4 2.32 -1.51 -0.99
N ILE A 5 2.69 -0.89 0.13
CA ILE A 5 2.18 -1.25 1.46
C ILE A 5 1.49 -0.03 2.11
N SER A 6 0.64 -0.26 3.11
CA SER A 6 0.05 0.83 3.88
C SER A 6 1.07 1.49 4.81
N LYS A 7 0.74 2.69 5.30
CA LYS A 7 1.52 3.38 6.33
C LYS A 7 1.65 2.55 7.61
N GLU A 8 0.58 1.87 8.01
CA GLU A 8 0.55 1.01 9.21
C GLU A 8 1.48 -0.20 9.04
N GLN A 9 1.53 -0.77 7.84
CA GLN A 9 2.46 -1.86 7.51
C GLN A 9 3.91 -1.37 7.56
N ASP A 10 4.21 -0.18 7.00
CA ASP A 10 5.53 0.43 7.09
C ASP A 10 5.97 0.72 8.53
N GLU A 11 5.07 1.25 9.36
CA GLU A 11 5.31 1.49 10.79
C GLU A 11 5.61 0.18 11.54
N ALA A 12 4.84 -0.88 11.27
CA ALA A 12 5.08 -2.20 11.87
C ALA A 12 6.44 -2.79 11.44
N ILE A 13 6.80 -2.69 10.15
CA ILE A 13 8.10 -3.15 9.62
C ILE A 13 9.24 -2.38 10.31
N LYS A 14 9.16 -1.05 10.33
CA LYS A 14 10.17 -0.18 10.98
C LYS A 14 10.31 -0.48 12.46
N TYR A 15 9.20 -0.69 13.15
CA TYR A 15 9.21 -1.06 14.56
C TYR A 15 10.01 -2.35 14.80
N PHE A 16 9.68 -3.44 14.11
CA PHE A 16 10.36 -4.72 14.34
C PHE A 16 11.80 -4.73 13.85
N ARG A 17 12.08 -4.06 12.72
CA ARG A 17 13.45 -3.86 12.24
C ARG A 17 14.32 -3.23 13.32
N ASN A 18 13.85 -2.13 13.92
CA ASN A 18 14.59 -1.43 14.97
C ASN A 18 14.63 -2.25 16.26
N LYS A 19 13.51 -2.85 16.66
CA LYS A 19 13.37 -3.60 17.92
C LYS A 19 14.23 -4.86 17.96
N LEU A 20 14.39 -5.53 16.81
CA LEU A 20 15.15 -6.76 16.65
C LEU A 20 16.54 -6.53 16.02
N ASN A 21 16.91 -5.26 15.76
CA ASN A 21 18.18 -4.87 15.14
C ASN A 21 18.48 -5.63 13.82
N LEU A 22 17.47 -5.68 12.94
CA LEU A 22 17.53 -6.45 11.70
C LEU A 22 18.18 -5.64 10.57
N SER A 23 18.98 -6.32 9.75
CA SER A 23 19.45 -5.77 8.47
C SER A 23 18.35 -5.77 7.42
N ASP A 24 18.50 -4.95 6.38
CA ASP A 24 17.57 -4.92 5.24
C ASP A 24 17.62 -6.21 4.41
N LYS A 25 18.71 -6.99 4.52
CA LYS A 25 18.83 -8.26 3.81
C LYS A 25 17.87 -9.29 4.39
N ASP A 26 17.07 -9.88 3.49
CA ASP A 26 16.16 -10.98 3.77
C ASP A 26 15.21 -10.73 4.96
N LEU A 27 14.74 -9.48 5.12
CA LEU A 27 13.90 -9.04 6.24
C LEU A 27 12.60 -9.85 6.39
N TYR A 28 12.11 -10.48 5.32
CA TYR A 28 10.96 -11.39 5.35
C TYR A 28 11.18 -12.65 6.20
N ILE A 29 12.42 -13.13 6.34
CA ILE A 29 12.73 -14.36 7.10
C ILE A 29 12.47 -14.16 8.60
N PRO A 30 13.06 -13.16 9.29
CA PRO A 30 12.75 -12.95 10.70
C PRO A 30 11.31 -12.48 10.92
N LEU A 31 10.74 -11.69 10.00
CA LEU A 31 9.40 -11.12 10.16
C LEU A 31 8.24 -12.09 9.91
N ILE A 32 8.51 -13.34 9.50
CA ILE A 32 7.48 -14.40 9.43
C ILE A 32 7.29 -15.13 10.77
N ASN A 33 8.16 -14.90 11.76
CA ASN A 33 8.03 -15.51 13.08
C ASN A 33 6.99 -14.75 13.93
N PHE A 34 5.72 -14.85 13.55
CA PHE A 34 4.64 -14.06 14.13
C PHE A 34 4.43 -14.29 15.63
N GLU A 35 4.77 -15.48 16.15
CA GLU A 35 4.75 -15.76 17.60
C GLU A 35 5.75 -14.86 18.33
N LEU A 36 7.01 -14.86 17.87
CA LEU A 36 8.04 -13.96 18.40
C LEU A 36 7.66 -12.48 18.27
N LEU A 37 7.03 -12.10 17.16
CA LEU A 37 6.60 -10.72 16.95
C LEU A 37 5.49 -10.32 17.94
N ARG A 38 4.50 -11.20 18.18
CA ARG A 38 3.39 -10.94 19.11
C ARG A 38 3.87 -10.75 20.54
N ASP A 39 4.88 -11.51 20.96
CA ASP A 39 5.53 -11.35 22.27
C ASP A 39 6.18 -9.97 22.46
N LYS A 40 6.48 -9.25 21.37
CA LYS A 40 7.14 -7.94 21.39
C LYS A 40 6.14 -6.80 21.18
N ASN A 41 5.20 -6.96 20.25
CA ASN A 41 4.11 -6.03 19.99
C ASN A 41 3.00 -6.75 19.22
N GLU A 42 1.93 -7.12 19.91
CA GLU A 42 0.80 -7.85 19.33
C GLU A 42 0.12 -7.09 18.19
N GLN A 43 -0.12 -5.79 18.35
CA GLN A 43 -0.79 -4.96 17.34
C GLN A 43 -0.02 -4.95 16.02
N TYR A 44 1.28 -4.64 16.06
CA TYR A 44 2.10 -4.60 14.87
C TYR A 44 2.37 -5.99 14.29
N ALA A 45 2.49 -7.02 15.13
CA ALA A 45 2.59 -8.39 14.66
C ALA A 45 1.34 -8.81 13.87
N ASN A 46 0.15 -8.42 14.33
CA ASN A 46 -1.10 -8.71 13.64
C ASN A 46 -1.23 -7.96 12.31
N ILE A 47 -0.72 -6.73 12.20
CA ILE A 47 -0.64 -6.01 10.92
C ILE A 47 0.20 -6.78 9.89
N LEU A 48 1.39 -7.26 10.30
CA LEU A 48 2.27 -8.03 9.41
C LEU A 48 1.69 -9.42 9.09
N TYR A 49 1.04 -10.05 10.06
CA TYR A 49 0.35 -11.32 9.87
C TYR A 49 -0.79 -11.20 8.85
N GLU A 50 -1.64 -10.17 8.94
CA GLU A 50 -2.71 -9.96 7.97
C GLU A 50 -2.17 -9.58 6.58
N LEU A 51 -1.07 -8.83 6.48
CA LEU A 51 -0.39 -8.63 5.19
C LEU A 51 0.06 -9.97 4.59
N TYR A 52 0.77 -10.80 5.35
CA TYR A 52 1.24 -12.10 4.88
C TYR A 52 0.10 -13.06 4.51
N LYS A 53 -0.96 -13.09 5.32
CA LYS A 53 -2.13 -13.95 5.11
C LYS A 53 -2.92 -13.55 3.86
N ASN A 54 -3.10 -12.25 3.62
CA ASN A 54 -3.87 -11.75 2.48
C ASN A 54 -3.06 -11.78 1.17
N ASP A 55 -1.77 -11.45 1.22
CA ASP A 55 -0.88 -11.51 0.07
C ASP A 55 0.56 -11.87 0.48
N PRO A 56 0.89 -13.17 0.58
CA PRO A 56 2.23 -13.61 1.00
C PRO A 56 3.30 -13.23 -0.04
N TYR A 57 2.93 -13.10 -1.32
CA TYR A 57 3.86 -12.70 -2.37
C TYR A 57 4.22 -11.23 -2.26
N LEU A 58 3.25 -10.36 -1.94
CA LEU A 58 3.51 -8.96 -1.63
C LEU A 58 4.38 -8.83 -0.38
N PHE A 59 4.08 -9.57 0.70
CA PHE A 59 4.90 -9.56 1.91
C PHE A 59 6.36 -9.87 1.61
N ILE A 60 6.63 -10.98 0.91
CA ILE A 60 8.00 -11.40 0.59
C ILE A 60 8.68 -10.39 -0.35
N ARG A 61 8.02 -9.99 -1.44
CA ARG A 61 8.62 -9.07 -2.42
C ARG A 61 8.87 -7.68 -1.82
N ALA A 62 7.93 -7.14 -1.05
CA ALA A 62 8.11 -5.88 -0.34
C ALA A 62 9.38 -5.91 0.53
N LEU A 63 9.55 -6.96 1.33
CA LEU A 63 10.65 -7.08 2.29
C LEU A 63 11.96 -7.59 1.68
N LYS A 64 11.94 -8.12 0.44
CA LYS A 64 13.12 -8.63 -0.27
C LYS A 64 13.65 -7.65 -1.32
N GLU A 65 12.74 -7.06 -2.09
CA GLU A 65 13.02 -6.24 -3.27
C GLU A 65 12.81 -4.74 -2.99
N GLY A 66 12.24 -4.40 -1.83
CA GLY A 66 11.88 -3.05 -1.45
C GLY A 66 10.40 -2.77 -1.70
N TYR A 67 9.91 -1.73 -1.03
CA TYR A 67 8.52 -1.30 -1.07
C TYR A 67 8.42 0.21 -1.02
N VAL A 68 7.19 0.67 -1.22
CA VAL A 68 6.79 2.06 -1.27
C VAL A 68 5.50 2.19 -0.47
N VAL A 69 5.37 3.28 0.28
CA VAL A 69 4.23 3.49 1.16
C VAL A 69 3.12 4.16 0.37
N ASN A 70 1.94 3.56 0.37
CA ASN A 70 0.76 4.17 -0.21
C ASN A 70 0.48 5.50 0.50
N GLN A 71 0.21 6.55 -0.26
CA GLN A 71 -0.20 7.85 0.26
C GLN A 71 -1.64 8.12 -0.18
N PRO A 72 -2.65 7.71 0.61
CA PRO A 72 -4.04 7.98 0.29
C PRO A 72 -4.33 9.48 0.27
N ILE A 73 -5.15 9.91 -0.68
CA ILE A 73 -5.65 11.27 -0.77
C ILE A 73 -7.15 11.24 -0.44
N ALA A 74 -7.62 12.17 0.38
CA ALA A 74 -9.04 12.30 0.66
C ALA A 74 -9.80 12.60 -0.64
N PHE A 75 -11.02 12.07 -0.78
CA PHE A 75 -11.78 12.17 -2.03
C PHE A 75 -11.92 13.61 -2.53
N ASP A 76 -12.37 14.53 -1.68
CA ASP A 76 -12.60 15.94 -2.06
C ASP A 76 -11.31 16.61 -2.58
N GLU A 77 -10.17 16.32 -1.96
CA GLU A 77 -8.87 16.82 -2.39
C GLU A 77 -8.43 16.17 -3.71
N ALA A 78 -8.58 14.85 -3.83
CA ALA A 78 -8.20 14.09 -5.02
C ALA A 78 -8.97 14.58 -6.25
N ILE A 79 -10.25 14.92 -6.10
CA ILE A 79 -11.08 15.44 -7.19
C ILE A 79 -10.56 16.79 -7.69
N VAL A 80 -10.21 17.71 -6.78
CA VAL A 80 -9.64 19.01 -7.16
C VAL A 80 -8.32 18.82 -7.91
N ARG A 81 -7.42 17.99 -7.38
CA ARG A 81 -6.13 17.66 -8.00
C ARG A 81 -6.31 17.01 -9.39
N PHE A 82 -7.22 16.05 -9.50
CA PHE A 82 -7.54 15.38 -10.76
C PHE A 82 -8.05 16.34 -11.84
N PHE A 83 -9.00 17.23 -11.51
CA PHE A 83 -9.50 18.22 -12.47
C PHE A 83 -8.47 19.31 -12.82
N ASN A 84 -7.51 19.58 -11.94
CA ASN A 84 -6.35 20.41 -12.27
C ASN A 84 -5.37 19.72 -13.23
N GLY A 85 -5.57 18.43 -13.52
CA GLY A 85 -4.79 17.64 -14.46
C GLY A 85 -3.55 17.00 -13.88
N GLU A 86 -3.49 16.87 -12.55
CA GLU A 86 -2.50 16.04 -11.87
C GLU A 86 -2.74 14.56 -12.23
N GLU A 87 -1.67 13.81 -12.45
CA GLU A 87 -1.76 12.37 -12.59
C GLU A 87 -1.80 11.75 -11.19
N LEU A 88 -2.82 10.94 -10.93
CA LEU A 88 -3.05 10.31 -9.63
C LEU A 88 -3.19 8.80 -9.80
N ALA A 89 -2.97 8.05 -8.73
CA ALA A 89 -3.27 6.62 -8.72
C ALA A 89 -4.63 6.37 -8.08
N ILE A 90 -5.37 5.43 -8.67
CA ILE A 90 -6.66 4.95 -8.16
C ILE A 90 -6.66 3.44 -8.01
N VAL A 91 -7.35 2.94 -6.99
CA VAL A 91 -7.58 1.51 -6.77
C VAL A 91 -9.08 1.25 -6.70
N HIS A 92 -9.57 0.34 -7.53
CA HIS A 92 -10.99 -0.02 -7.50
C HIS A 92 -11.33 -0.74 -6.20
N LYS A 93 -12.32 -0.24 -5.43
CA LYS A 93 -12.65 -0.79 -4.10
C LYS A 93 -12.98 -2.28 -4.11
N THR A 94 -13.63 -2.78 -5.16
CA THR A 94 -14.08 -4.19 -5.24
C THR A 94 -13.06 -5.11 -5.88
N THR A 95 -12.31 -4.64 -6.90
CA THR A 95 -11.42 -5.52 -7.68
C THR A 95 -9.96 -5.39 -7.27
N GLY A 96 -9.61 -4.38 -6.47
CA GLY A 96 -8.23 -4.09 -6.05
C GLY A 96 -7.31 -3.65 -7.19
N ARG A 97 -7.84 -3.48 -8.42
CA ARG A 97 -7.03 -3.10 -9.58
C ARG A 97 -6.60 -1.64 -9.47
N ARG A 98 -5.30 -1.41 -9.61
CA ARG A 98 -4.68 -0.09 -9.59
C ARG A 98 -4.48 0.46 -11.00
N TYR A 99 -4.78 1.73 -11.18
CA TYR A 99 -4.55 2.47 -12.43
C TYR A 99 -3.97 3.84 -12.11
N ASN A 100 -3.15 4.36 -13.01
CA ASN A 100 -2.83 5.78 -13.02
C ASN A 100 -3.83 6.49 -13.92
N VAL A 101 -4.36 7.62 -13.47
CA VAL A 101 -5.36 8.41 -14.18
C VAL A 101 -4.94 9.85 -14.35
N ASN A 102 -5.23 10.41 -15.53
CA ASN A 102 -5.02 11.82 -15.83
C ASN A 102 -6.12 12.31 -16.79
N VAL A 103 -6.85 13.35 -16.37
CA VAL A 103 -7.97 13.88 -17.17
C VAL A 103 -7.52 14.56 -18.47
N LYS A 104 -6.37 15.24 -18.46
CA LYS A 104 -5.84 15.96 -19.63
C LYS A 104 -5.32 15.00 -20.70
N MET A 105 -4.73 13.89 -20.28
CA MET A 105 -4.24 12.83 -21.17
C MET A 105 -5.32 11.82 -21.58
N LYS A 106 -6.55 11.93 -21.04
CA LYS A 106 -7.64 10.96 -21.23
C LYS A 106 -7.25 9.52 -20.84
N GLN A 107 -6.33 9.38 -19.90
CA GLN A 107 -5.90 8.09 -19.37
C GLN A 107 -6.87 7.71 -18.24
N LEU A 108 -7.92 6.96 -18.56
CA LEU A 108 -8.97 6.56 -17.63
C LEU A 108 -9.31 5.08 -17.85
N PRO A 109 -9.42 4.25 -16.80
CA PRO A 109 -9.80 2.85 -16.96
C PRO A 109 -11.30 2.71 -17.29
N ASP A 110 -11.68 1.56 -17.83
CA ASP A 110 -13.08 1.24 -18.11
C ASP A 110 -13.94 1.35 -16.84
N GLY A 111 -15.12 1.96 -16.98
CA GLY A 111 -16.04 2.21 -15.88
C GLY A 111 -15.68 3.42 -15.00
N PHE A 112 -14.56 4.10 -15.25
CA PHE A 112 -14.21 5.35 -14.56
C PHE A 112 -14.95 6.54 -15.17
N SER A 113 -15.85 7.13 -14.40
CA SER A 113 -16.67 8.27 -14.79
C SER A 113 -16.95 9.15 -13.57
N LEU A 114 -17.44 10.38 -13.79
CA LEU A 114 -17.89 11.28 -12.72
C LEU A 114 -18.83 10.61 -11.70
N GLN A 115 -19.71 9.71 -12.17
CA GLN A 115 -20.71 9.04 -11.34
C GLN A 115 -20.14 7.86 -10.54
N THR A 116 -18.90 7.43 -10.85
CA THR A 116 -18.25 6.26 -10.24
C THR A 116 -16.96 6.61 -9.52
N MET A 117 -16.57 7.89 -9.44
CA MET A 117 -15.30 8.33 -8.83
C MET A 117 -15.18 7.92 -7.35
N ASP A 118 -16.30 7.83 -6.64
CA ASP A 118 -16.39 7.41 -5.24
C ASP A 118 -16.17 5.89 -5.06
N MET A 119 -16.23 5.09 -6.13
CA MET A 119 -15.90 3.66 -6.12
C MET A 119 -14.39 3.38 -6.11
N TRP A 120 -13.57 4.44 -6.14
CA TRP A 120 -12.12 4.34 -6.21
C TRP A 120 -11.47 4.94 -4.96
N LEU A 121 -10.43 4.27 -4.48
CA LEU A 121 -9.52 4.84 -3.48
C LEU A 121 -8.44 5.62 -4.22
N TRP A 122 -8.23 6.87 -3.82
CA TRP A 122 -7.30 7.78 -4.45
C TRP A 122 -5.99 7.84 -3.67
N SER A 123 -4.87 7.92 -4.37
CA SER A 123 -3.55 8.03 -3.78
C SER A 123 -2.59 8.81 -4.68
N GLU A 124 -1.49 9.30 -4.11
CA GLU A 124 -0.37 9.79 -4.91
C GLU A 124 0.18 8.69 -5.83
N LEU A 125 0.86 9.12 -6.89
CA LEU A 125 1.67 8.22 -7.69
C LEU A 125 2.80 7.62 -6.84
N VAL A 126 3.15 6.40 -7.21
CA VAL A 126 4.15 5.59 -6.51
C VAL A 126 5.10 4.98 -7.53
#